data_AF-A0A7X6U854-F1
#
_entry.id   AF-A0A7X6U854-F1
#
_cell.length_a   1.000
_cell.length_b   1.000
_cell.length_c   1.000
_cell.angle_alpha   90.00
_cell.angle_beta   90.00
_cell.angle_gamma   90.00
#
_symmetry.space_group_name_H-M   'P 1'
#
loop_
_entity.id
_entity.type
_entity.pdbx_description
1 polymer ?
#
loop_
_entity_poly.entity_id
_entity_poly.type
_entity_poly.pdbx_seq_one_letter_code
_entity_poly.pdbx_strand_id
1 'polypeptide(L)'
;MVMYLFSLSHIQARYDMALSRIRTLHVKTFEGHPTPVFLISNAYPGVWLEHAYDTLCYAQFDPAMAPVAQSQAELFLNNQRPDGQLPCYVLDRANPNIKGYGALVGYGQLQECVSFARICMGIYDMTGDKAFLERAYGGCARWDDWLAEHRSTMKTGLIELFCEFDTGHDN
;
A
#
# COMPACT_ATOMS: atom_id res chain seq x y z
N MET A 1 -15.85 36.92 -6.13
CA MET A 1 -15.84 35.55 -5.58
C MET A 1 -16.52 34.65 -6.60
N VAL A 2 -15.76 33.96 -7.46
CA VAL A 2 -16.32 33.09 -8.51
C VAL A 2 -16.52 31.71 -7.90
N MET A 3 -17.76 31.36 -7.62
CA MET A 3 -18.16 30.03 -7.16
C MET A 3 -18.33 29.17 -8.41
N TYR A 4 -17.34 28.35 -8.76
CA TYR A 4 -17.48 27.36 -9.83
C TYR A 4 -18.44 26.25 -9.33
N LEU A 5 -19.73 26.42 -9.61
CA LEU A 5 -20.71 25.34 -9.49
C LEU A 5 -20.52 24.42 -10.71
N PHE A 6 -19.76 23.33 -10.52
CA PHE A 6 -19.72 22.26 -11.51
C PHE A 6 -21.11 21.65 -11.66
N SER A 7 -21.56 21.40 -12.90
CA SER A 7 -22.80 20.67 -13.14
C SER A 7 -22.66 19.23 -12.67
N LEU A 8 -23.77 18.59 -12.28
CA LEU A 8 -23.80 17.16 -11.96
C LEU A 8 -23.24 16.31 -13.13
N SER A 9 -23.51 16.71 -14.37
CA SER A 9 -22.96 16.05 -15.56
C SER A 9 -21.43 16.15 -15.66
N HIS A 10 -20.83 17.27 -15.23
CA HIS A 10 -19.37 17.41 -15.20
C HIS A 10 -18.76 16.51 -14.14
N ILE A 11 -19.36 16.47 -12.94
CA ILE A 11 -18.90 15.62 -11.83
C ILE A 11 -18.99 14.15 -12.24
N GLN A 12 -20.11 13.73 -12.84
CA GLN A 12 -20.28 12.36 -13.33
C GLN A 12 -19.23 11.98 -14.38
N ALA A 13 -18.95 12.86 -15.34
CA ALA A 13 -17.92 12.60 -16.34
C ALA A 13 -16.51 12.44 -15.73
N ARG A 14 -16.17 13.21 -14.69
CA ARG A 14 -14.89 13.06 -13.97
C ARG A 14 -14.82 11.76 -13.17
N TYR A 15 -15.91 11.39 -12.53
CA TYR A 15 -16.06 10.13 -11.82
C TYR A 15 -15.89 8.93 -12.76
N ASP A 16 -16.57 8.91 -13.90
CA ASP A 16 -16.48 7.82 -14.88
C ASP A 16 -15.07 7.70 -15.47
N MET A 17 -14.43 8.85 -15.75
CA MET A 17 -13.04 8.89 -16.21
C MET A 17 -12.07 8.31 -15.16
N ALA A 18 -12.26 8.63 -13.88
CA ALA A 18 -11.44 8.11 -12.79
C ALA A 18 -11.61 6.59 -12.64
N LEU A 19 -12.84 6.09 -12.62
CA LEU A 19 -13.11 4.65 -12.53
C LEU A 19 -12.58 3.88 -13.74
N SER A 20 -12.75 4.43 -14.94
CA SER A 20 -12.19 3.83 -16.16
C SER A 20 -10.68 3.71 -16.07
N ARG A 21 -9.99 4.77 -15.61
CA ARG A 21 -8.54 4.75 -15.40
C ARG A 21 -8.12 3.74 -14.35
N ILE A 22 -8.82 3.68 -13.21
CA ILE A 22 -8.54 2.70 -12.15
C ILE A 22 -8.60 1.27 -12.71
N ARG A 23 -9.70 0.93 -13.38
CA ARG A 23 -9.95 -0.43 -13.89
C ARG A 23 -9.02 -0.85 -15.02
N THR A 24 -8.58 0.09 -15.84
CA THR A 24 -7.77 -0.22 -17.04
C THR A 24 -6.27 -0.07 -16.85
N LEU A 25 -5.82 0.74 -15.89
CA LEU A 25 -4.41 1.06 -15.71
C LEU A 25 -3.86 0.79 -14.30
N HIS A 26 -4.68 0.91 -13.26
CA HIS A 26 -4.18 0.85 -11.88
C HIS A 26 -4.38 -0.51 -11.22
N VAL A 27 -5.44 -1.23 -11.56
CA VAL A 27 -5.61 -2.63 -11.13
C VAL A 27 -4.93 -3.56 -12.12
N LYS A 28 -3.78 -4.13 -11.75
CA LYS A 28 -3.02 -5.05 -12.62
C LYS A 28 -2.24 -6.09 -11.81
N THR A 29 -1.76 -7.13 -12.49
CA THR A 29 -0.83 -8.12 -11.94
C THR A 29 0.62 -7.72 -12.21
N PHE A 30 1.57 -8.24 -11.43
CA PHE A 30 3.01 -8.07 -11.68
C PHE A 30 3.69 -9.42 -11.92
N GLU A 31 4.87 -9.41 -12.53
CA GLU A 31 5.70 -10.61 -12.60
C GLU A 31 6.01 -11.14 -11.18
N GLY A 32 5.76 -12.42 -10.94
CA GLY A 32 5.92 -13.05 -9.61
C GLY A 32 4.74 -12.85 -8.66
N HIS A 33 3.72 -12.07 -9.05
CA HIS A 33 2.49 -11.87 -8.26
C HIS A 33 1.25 -11.97 -9.17
N PRO A 34 0.68 -13.17 -9.34
CA PRO A 34 -0.38 -13.43 -10.33
C PRO A 34 -1.75 -12.89 -9.91
N THR A 35 -1.90 -12.43 -8.67
CA THR A 35 -3.12 -11.76 -8.19
C THR A 35 -3.02 -10.25 -8.40
N PRO A 36 -4.11 -9.56 -8.77
CA PRO A 36 -4.05 -8.13 -9.01
C PRO A 36 -3.70 -7.34 -7.75
N VAL A 37 -3.03 -6.20 -7.94
CA VAL A 37 -2.80 -5.16 -6.93
C VAL A 37 -3.19 -3.80 -7.51
N PHE A 38 -3.17 -2.76 -6.68
CA PHE A 38 -3.58 -1.42 -7.05
C PHE A 38 -2.40 -0.45 -7.07
N LEU A 39 -2.05 -0.01 -8.26
CA LEU A 39 -1.01 0.99 -8.50
C LEU A 39 -1.50 2.40 -8.16
N ILE A 40 -0.60 3.17 -7.55
CA ILE A 40 -0.76 4.60 -7.28
C ILE A 40 -0.84 5.41 -8.57
N SER A 41 0.04 5.08 -9.50
CA SER A 41 0.22 5.84 -10.72
C SER A 41 0.88 4.99 -11.80
N ASN A 42 1.02 5.56 -12.98
CA ASN A 42 1.86 5.04 -14.06
C ASN A 42 3.31 5.55 -14.01
N ALA A 43 3.66 6.35 -12.99
CA ALA A 43 5.01 6.86 -12.80
C ALA A 43 5.84 5.88 -11.96
N TYR A 44 5.27 5.35 -10.87
CA TYR A 44 5.96 4.43 -9.97
C TYR A 44 5.98 3.00 -10.53
N PRO A 45 7.13 2.31 -10.49
CA PRO A 45 7.27 0.98 -11.10
C PRO A 45 6.67 -0.18 -10.30
N GLY A 46 5.76 0.06 -9.36
CA GLY A 46 5.28 -0.96 -8.42
C GLY A 46 4.32 -0.42 -7.38
N VAL A 47 4.21 -1.12 -6.25
CA VAL A 47 3.42 -0.69 -5.09
C VAL A 47 4.32 -0.28 -3.93
N TRP A 48 3.84 0.69 -3.17
CA TRP A 48 4.48 1.26 -2.00
C TRP A 48 3.62 1.00 -0.76
N LEU A 49 4.26 0.77 0.39
CA LEU A 49 3.58 0.39 1.63
C LEU A 49 2.59 1.48 2.06
N GLU A 50 2.97 2.75 1.93
CA GLU A 50 2.16 3.92 2.28
C GLU A 50 0.81 3.96 1.55
N HIS A 51 0.78 3.38 0.35
CA HIS A 51 -0.37 3.37 -0.54
C HIS A 51 -1.16 2.05 -0.50
N ALA A 52 -0.79 1.12 0.38
CA ALA A 52 -1.68 0.02 0.74
C ALA A 52 -3.02 0.55 1.29
N TYR A 53 -3.01 1.72 1.93
CA TYR A 53 -4.22 2.40 2.40
C TYR A 53 -5.17 2.79 1.26
N ASP A 54 -4.66 3.27 0.12
CA ASP A 54 -5.48 3.66 -1.04
C ASP A 54 -6.30 2.48 -1.57
N THR A 55 -5.71 1.28 -1.53
CA THR A 55 -6.36 0.05 -1.98
C THR A 55 -7.50 -0.35 -1.05
N LEU A 56 -7.30 -0.20 0.26
CA LEU A 56 -8.38 -0.39 1.24
C LEU A 56 -9.50 0.64 1.03
N CYS A 57 -9.16 1.92 0.86
CA CYS A 57 -10.15 2.98 0.61
C CYS A 57 -10.97 2.69 -0.65
N TYR A 58 -10.31 2.26 -1.73
CA TYR A 58 -11.01 1.89 -2.95
C TYR A 58 -11.88 0.63 -2.78
N ALA A 59 -11.43 -0.36 -2.02
CA ALA A 59 -12.25 -1.54 -1.70
C ALA A 59 -13.43 -1.22 -0.78
N GLN A 60 -13.32 -0.24 0.12
CA GLN A 60 -14.46 0.25 0.91
C GLN A 60 -15.48 0.98 0.03
N PHE A 61 -15.01 1.65 -1.03
CA PHE A 61 -15.86 2.30 -2.01
C PHE A 61 -16.52 1.29 -2.99
N ASP A 62 -15.75 0.33 -3.50
CA ASP A 62 -16.18 -0.75 -4.38
C ASP A 62 -15.78 -2.12 -3.76
N PRO A 63 -16.68 -2.75 -2.97
CA PRO A 63 -16.40 -4.00 -2.26
C PRO A 63 -15.96 -5.17 -3.14
N ALA A 64 -16.22 -5.13 -4.45
CA ALA A 64 -15.69 -6.13 -5.38
C ALA A 64 -14.15 -6.13 -5.44
N MET A 65 -13.51 -5.06 -4.96
CA MET A 65 -12.06 -4.91 -4.93
C MET A 65 -11.41 -5.39 -3.63
N ALA A 66 -12.18 -5.93 -2.67
CA ALA A 66 -11.61 -6.50 -1.45
C ALA A 66 -10.51 -7.58 -1.73
N PRO A 67 -10.61 -8.44 -2.75
CA PRO A 67 -9.52 -9.36 -3.11
C PRO A 67 -8.23 -8.65 -3.56
N VAL A 68 -8.33 -7.48 -4.20
CA VAL A 68 -7.17 -6.68 -4.63
C VAL A 68 -6.46 -6.08 -3.41
N ALA A 69 -7.23 -5.56 -2.44
CA ALA A 69 -6.70 -5.07 -1.18
C ALA A 69 -6.01 -6.17 -0.37
N GLN A 70 -6.63 -7.36 -0.27
CA GLN A 70 -6.03 -8.51 0.40
C GLN A 70 -4.74 -8.95 -0.32
N SER A 71 -4.79 -9.11 -1.65
CA SER A 71 -3.63 -9.47 -2.49
C SER A 71 -2.45 -8.51 -2.30
N GLN A 72 -2.70 -7.21 -2.21
CA GLN A 72 -1.65 -6.22 -1.98
C GLN A 72 -1.09 -6.29 -0.56
N ALA A 73 -1.92 -6.46 0.47
CA ALA A 73 -1.41 -6.67 1.83
C ALA A 73 -0.59 -7.96 1.95
N GLU A 74 -1.04 -9.04 1.31
CA GLU A 74 -0.29 -10.30 1.24
C GLU A 74 1.04 -10.13 0.52
N LEU A 75 1.13 -9.27 -0.51
CA LEU A 75 2.40 -8.99 -1.18
C LEU A 75 3.47 -8.43 -0.22
N PHE A 76 3.09 -7.52 0.68
CA PHE A 76 4.01 -6.99 1.69
C PHE A 76 4.34 -8.04 2.77
N LEU A 77 3.34 -8.76 3.27
CA LEU A 77 3.54 -9.83 4.26
C LEU A 77 4.44 -10.96 3.74
N ASN A 78 4.28 -11.36 2.47
CA ASN A 78 5.06 -12.41 1.83
C ASN A 78 6.52 -12.00 1.60
N ASN A 79 6.78 -10.69 1.50
CA ASN A 79 8.12 -10.13 1.39
C ASN A 79 8.66 -9.59 2.73
N GLN A 80 7.99 -9.88 3.86
CA GLN A 80 8.53 -9.51 5.16
C GLN A 80 9.81 -10.30 5.44
N ARG A 81 10.84 -9.62 5.96
CA ARG A 81 12.09 -10.26 6.36
C ARG A 81 11.92 -11.13 7.62
N PRO A 82 12.82 -12.10 7.85
CA PRO A 82 12.79 -12.92 9.07
C PRO A 82 12.88 -12.13 10.38
N ASP A 83 13.49 -10.94 10.37
CA ASP A 83 13.58 -10.02 11.52
C ASP A 83 12.31 -9.21 11.75
N GLY A 84 11.30 -9.31 10.87
CA GLY A 84 10.05 -8.58 10.98
C GLY A 84 9.96 -7.33 10.11
N GLN A 85 11.03 -6.90 9.43
CA GLN A 85 10.98 -5.71 8.61
C GLN A 85 10.04 -5.90 7.40
N LEU A 86 9.03 -5.03 7.25
CA LEU A 86 8.25 -4.93 6.02
C LEU A 86 9.02 -4.13 4.95
N PRO A 87 8.84 -4.44 3.66
CA PRO A 87 9.41 -3.62 2.60
C PRO A 87 8.62 -2.32 2.40
N CYS A 88 9.31 -1.23 2.07
CA CYS A 88 8.67 0.03 1.70
C CYS A 88 8.05 -0.02 0.30
N TYR A 89 8.57 -0.87 -0.59
CA TYR A 89 8.02 -1.06 -1.94
C TYR A 89 8.29 -2.46 -2.48
N VAL A 90 7.44 -2.87 -3.43
CA VAL A 90 7.62 -4.06 -4.26
C VAL A 90 7.38 -3.68 -5.73
N LEU A 91 8.37 -3.90 -6.58
CA LEU A 91 8.42 -3.41 -7.97
C LEU A 91 8.08 -4.47 -9.00
N ASP A 92 7.38 -4.05 -10.04
CA ASP A 92 7.10 -4.80 -11.25
C ASP A 92 8.34 -4.79 -12.16
N ARG A 93 9.01 -5.95 -12.29
CA ARG A 93 10.21 -6.11 -13.12
C ARG A 93 10.00 -5.67 -14.57
N ALA A 94 8.79 -5.84 -15.10
CA ALA A 94 8.46 -5.49 -16.47
C ALA A 94 8.25 -3.98 -16.67
N ASN A 95 8.18 -3.19 -15.59
CA ASN A 95 7.92 -1.77 -15.69
C ASN A 95 9.17 -1.00 -16.16
N PRO A 96 9.09 -0.19 -17.25
CA PRO A 96 10.25 0.52 -17.79
C PRO A 96 10.83 1.58 -16.84
N ASN A 97 10.04 2.06 -15.87
CA ASN A 97 10.47 3.08 -14.89
C ASN A 97 11.29 2.49 -13.73
N ILE A 98 11.59 1.19 -13.76
CA ILE A 98 12.42 0.52 -12.75
C ILE A 98 13.89 0.99 -12.77
N LYS A 99 14.32 1.68 -13.83
CA LYS A 99 15.68 2.20 -13.97
C LYS A 99 15.98 3.18 -12.83
N GLY A 100 17.00 2.85 -12.02
CA GLY A 100 17.41 3.65 -10.86
C GLY A 100 17.13 2.99 -9.52
N TYR A 101 16.28 1.96 -9.47
CA TYR A 101 16.07 1.16 -8.27
C TYR A 101 17.11 0.05 -8.17
N GLY A 102 17.74 -0.11 -7.00
CA GLY A 102 18.78 -1.12 -6.77
C GLY A 102 18.25 -2.55 -6.59
N ALA A 103 16.99 -2.70 -6.22
CA ALA A 103 16.34 -3.99 -5.98
C ALA A 103 14.83 -3.92 -6.26
N LEU A 104 14.22 -5.07 -6.57
CA LEU A 104 12.76 -5.18 -6.74
C LEU A 104 11.98 -5.01 -5.45
N VAL A 105 12.61 -5.29 -4.31
CA VAL A 105 12.00 -5.16 -2.99
C VAL A 105 12.88 -4.26 -2.16
N GLY A 106 12.32 -3.15 -1.69
CA GLY A 106 13.02 -2.10 -0.95
C GLY A 106 12.77 -2.18 0.55
N TYR A 107 13.81 -1.95 1.34
CA TYR A 107 13.73 -1.95 2.82
C TYR A 107 14.47 -0.75 3.43
N GLY A 108 14.79 0.26 2.62
CA GLY A 108 15.63 1.40 3.03
C GLY A 108 14.88 2.46 3.84
N GLN A 109 13.56 2.37 3.90
CA GLN A 109 12.66 3.34 4.53
C GLN A 109 11.44 2.61 5.12
N LEU A 110 10.64 3.31 5.92
CA LEU A 110 9.39 2.79 6.49
C LEU A 110 8.22 2.94 5.50
N GLN A 111 7.90 4.18 5.11
CA GLN A 111 6.73 4.52 4.28
C GLN A 111 5.44 3.93 4.82
N GLU A 112 5.14 4.22 6.08
CA GLU A 112 3.91 3.81 6.73
C GLU A 112 3.12 5.05 7.18
N CYS A 113 2.19 5.51 6.34
CA CYS A 113 1.31 6.64 6.65
C CYS A 113 0.15 6.25 7.59
N VAL A 114 -0.31 5.01 7.45
CA VAL A 114 -1.38 4.41 8.25
C VAL A 114 -0.87 3.06 8.72
N SER A 115 -1.09 2.74 10.00
CA SER A 115 -0.70 1.46 10.56
C SER A 115 -1.10 0.30 9.64
N PHE A 116 -0.13 -0.50 9.22
CA PHE A 116 -0.36 -1.64 8.35
C PHE A 116 -1.31 -2.66 9.01
N ALA A 117 -1.22 -2.81 10.33
CA ALA A 117 -2.17 -3.59 11.12
C ALA A 117 -3.62 -3.07 10.99
N ARG A 118 -3.81 -1.75 10.96
CA ARG A 118 -5.13 -1.14 10.73
C ARG A 118 -5.65 -1.41 9.32
N ILE A 119 -4.77 -1.40 8.33
CA ILE A 119 -5.11 -1.76 6.95
C ILE A 119 -5.55 -3.23 6.87
N CYS A 120 -4.75 -4.15 7.44
CA CYS A 120 -5.08 -5.57 7.49
C CYS A 120 -6.40 -5.85 8.21
N MET A 121 -6.67 -5.17 9.33
CA MET A 121 -7.95 -5.31 10.04
C MET A 121 -9.13 -4.87 9.16
N GLY A 122 -9.00 -3.73 8.46
CA GLY A 122 -10.03 -3.26 7.53
C GLY A 122 -10.28 -4.22 6.37
N ILE A 123 -9.25 -4.91 5.88
CA ILE A 123 -9.39 -5.98 4.88
C ILE A 123 -10.17 -7.15 5.46
N TYR A 124 -9.81 -7.62 6.66
CA TYR A 124 -10.54 -8.69 7.33
C TYR A 124 -12.01 -8.34 7.57
N ASP A 125 -12.31 -7.10 7.99
CA ASP A 125 -13.69 -6.65 8.20
C ASP A 125 -14.55 -6.76 6.93
N MET A 126 -13.94 -6.61 5.74
CA MET A 126 -14.63 -6.77 4.45
C MET A 126 -14.70 -8.23 3.98
N THR A 127 -13.64 -9.02 4.17
CA THR A 127 -13.52 -10.36 3.57
C THR A 127 -13.97 -11.50 4.50
N GLY A 128 -13.90 -11.29 5.82
CA GLY A 128 -14.10 -12.33 6.83
C GLY A 128 -13.03 -13.43 6.81
N ASP A 129 -11.93 -13.24 6.09
CA ASP A 129 -10.87 -14.25 5.93
C ASP A 129 -10.01 -14.36 7.20
N LYS A 130 -10.36 -15.33 8.05
CA LYS A 130 -9.63 -15.59 9.30
C LYS A 130 -8.20 -16.07 9.08
N ALA A 131 -7.94 -16.80 7.99
CA ALA A 131 -6.59 -17.30 7.72
C ALA A 131 -5.67 -16.14 7.31
N PHE A 132 -6.18 -15.19 6.53
CA PHE A 132 -5.51 -13.92 6.28
C PHE A 132 -5.28 -13.15 7.58
N LEU A 133 -6.30 -13.00 8.44
CA LEU A 133 -6.16 -12.27 9.70
C LEU A 133 -5.07 -12.86 10.60
N GLU A 134 -4.98 -14.19 10.73
CA GLU A 134 -3.95 -14.86 11.52
C GLU A 134 -2.54 -14.58 10.99
N ARG A 135 -2.35 -14.68 9.67
CA ARG A 135 -1.07 -14.34 9.02
C ARG A 135 -0.72 -12.86 9.20
N ALA A 136 -1.70 -11.99 8.98
CA ALA A 136 -1.53 -10.54 9.09
C ALA A 136 -1.19 -10.13 10.52
N TYR A 137 -1.87 -10.69 11.53
CA TYR A 137 -1.57 -10.45 12.94
C TYR A 137 -0.12 -10.83 13.27
N GLY A 138 0.30 -12.04 12.89
CA GLY A 138 1.67 -12.49 13.13
C GLY A 138 2.72 -11.64 12.41
N GLY A 139 2.45 -11.20 11.18
CA GLY A 139 3.33 -10.29 10.45
C GLY A 139 3.39 -8.89 11.07
N CYS A 140 2.25 -8.31 11.42
CA CYS A 140 2.17 -6.98 12.04
C CYS A 140 2.83 -6.94 13.42
N ALA A 141 2.69 -8.01 14.22
CA ALA A 141 3.37 -8.10 15.50
C ALA A 141 4.91 -8.05 15.34
N ARG A 142 5.46 -8.82 14.40
CA ARG A 142 6.90 -8.75 14.10
C ARG A 142 7.33 -7.40 13.53
N TRP A 143 6.46 -6.73 12.78
CA TRP A 143 6.74 -5.40 12.28
C TRP A 143 6.80 -4.36 13.41
N ASP A 144 5.85 -4.42 14.34
CA ASP A 144 5.83 -3.55 15.53
C ASP A 144 7.05 -3.81 16.42
N ASP A 145 7.43 -5.08 16.64
CA ASP A 145 8.65 -5.46 17.35
C ASP A 145 9.91 -4.88 16.66
N TRP A 146 9.99 -5.01 15.34
CA TRP A 146 11.10 -4.46 14.55
C TRP A 146 11.18 -2.93 14.65
N LEU A 147 10.04 -2.24 14.58
CA LEU A 147 9.95 -0.79 14.75
C LEU A 147 10.39 -0.38 16.16
N ALA A 148 9.96 -1.09 17.21
CA ALA A 148 10.36 -0.81 18.57
C ALA A 148 11.87 -1.01 18.79
N GLU A 149 12.45 -2.06 18.20
CA GLU A 149 13.87 -2.38 18.31
C GLU A 149 14.76 -1.42 17.51
N HIS A 150 14.40 -1.12 16.27
CA HIS A 150 15.27 -0.42 15.32
C HIS A 150 14.91 1.04 15.09
N ARG A 151 13.67 1.44 15.39
CA ARG A 151 13.14 2.78 15.15
C ARG A 151 12.57 3.45 16.39
N SER A 152 12.69 2.88 17.59
CA SER A 152 12.43 3.59 18.85
C SER A 152 13.68 3.58 19.73
N THR A 153 14.82 4.01 19.17
CA THR A 153 16.14 3.84 19.80
C THR A 153 16.30 4.66 21.09
N MET A 154 15.61 5.80 21.20
CA MET A 154 15.53 6.62 22.39
C MET A 154 14.44 6.18 23.38
N LYS A 155 13.62 5.18 23.04
CA LYS A 155 12.55 4.61 23.88
C LYS A 155 11.56 5.65 24.41
N THR A 156 11.21 6.61 23.58
CA THR A 156 10.25 7.68 23.91
C THR A 156 8.80 7.26 23.70
N GLY A 157 8.56 6.06 23.16
CA GLY A 157 7.24 5.63 22.69
C GLY A 157 6.85 6.17 21.32
N LEU A 158 7.79 6.82 20.62
CA LEU A 158 7.65 7.29 19.25
C LEU A 158 8.59 6.53 18.30
N ILE A 159 8.22 6.51 17.03
CA ILE A 159 9.03 5.99 15.92
C ILE A 159 9.88 7.12 15.35
N GLU A 160 11.17 6.88 15.25
CA GLU A 160 12.20 7.77 14.75
C GLU A 160 12.35 7.62 13.24
N LEU A 161 12.37 8.76 12.57
CA LEU A 161 12.58 8.88 11.14
C LEU A 161 14.09 9.05 10.89
N PHE A 162 14.66 8.17 10.08
CA PHE A 162 16.08 8.19 9.70
C PHE A 162 16.28 8.72 8.28
N CYS A 163 15.22 8.80 7.47
CA CYS A 163 15.22 9.50 6.19
C CYS A 163 13.88 10.23 5.94
N GLU A 164 13.89 11.18 5.00
CA GLU A 164 12.70 11.95 4.61
C GLU A 164 11.55 11.07 4.11
N PHE A 165 11.90 9.99 3.41
CA PHE A 165 10.96 9.03 2.84
C PHE A 165 10.25 8.17 3.90
N ASP A 166 10.73 8.08 5.15
CA ASP A 166 10.11 7.21 6.16
C ASP A 166 8.63 7.55 6.42
N THR A 167 8.25 8.81 6.20
CA THR A 167 6.89 9.31 6.40
C THR A 167 5.98 9.15 5.19
N GLY A 168 6.54 8.88 4.01
CA GLY A 168 5.81 8.98 2.74
C GLY A 168 5.44 10.40 2.30
N HIS A 169 5.98 11.42 2.97
CA HIS A 169 5.77 12.83 2.66
C HIS A 169 7.12 13.47 2.34
N ASP A 170 7.60 13.21 1.12
CA ASP A 170 8.99 13.50 0.74
C ASP A 170 9.36 15.00 0.74
N ASN A 171 8.40 15.93 0.66
CA ASN A 171 8.65 17.39 0.62
C ASN A 171 7.55 18.23 1.28
#